data_AF-X1EK46-F1
#
_entry.id   AF-X1EK46-F1
#
_cell.length_a   1.000
_cell.length_b   1.000
_cell.length_c   1.000
_cell.angle_alpha   90.00
_cell.angle_beta   90.00
_cell.angle_gamma   90.00
#
_symmetry.space_group_name_H-M   'P 1'
#
loop_
_entity.id
_entity.type
_entity.pdbx_description
1 polymer ?
#
loop_
_entity_poly.entity_id
_entity_poly.type
_entity_poly.pdbx_seq_one_letter_code
_entity_poly.pdbx_strand_id
1 'polypeptide(L)'
;MFSRLRSSIAYRAKWEIKKPVHSVLDIGANIGLFAMAARHHFPAATIHCYEPNLALERHLAEHCSAIGARYHMEAVGSKTAMVSLRIGNGSLHSVTKKQAHGRTPQIAFADAVTKLGVVDVLKLDCEGAEWDIFSDPVPWAKVRSLCMEYHLWAKPTSTIQ
;
A
#
# COMPACT_ATOMS: atom_id res chain seq x y z
N MET A 1 -14.46 -50.30 -2.46
CA MET A 1 -14.54 -49.05 -1.69
C MET A 1 -13.16 -48.42 -1.64
N PHE A 2 -12.74 -47.81 -2.77
CA PHE A 2 -11.36 -47.36 -3.02
C PHE A 2 -11.24 -45.83 -2.95
N SER A 3 -10.04 -45.42 -2.52
CA SER A 3 -9.42 -44.11 -2.62
C SER A 3 -9.79 -43.06 -1.56
N ARG A 4 -9.00 -43.07 -0.48
CA ARG A 4 -8.51 -41.85 0.17
C ARG A 4 -7.68 -41.08 -0.86
N LEU A 5 -8.21 -39.97 -1.37
CA LEU A 5 -7.40 -39.02 -2.14
C LEU A 5 -6.53 -38.21 -1.18
N ARG A 6 -5.24 -38.26 -1.48
CA ARG A 6 -4.12 -37.70 -0.75
C ARG A 6 -4.07 -36.18 -0.94
N SER A 7 -3.77 -35.51 0.17
CA SER A 7 -2.90 -34.33 0.25
C SER A 7 -2.99 -33.30 -0.89
N SER A 8 -3.74 -32.22 -0.67
CA SER A 8 -3.42 -30.96 -1.33
C SER A 8 -2.08 -30.48 -0.74
N ILE A 9 -1.00 -30.69 -1.49
CA ILE A 9 0.26 -29.99 -1.25
C ILE A 9 -0.03 -28.52 -1.57
N ALA A 10 -0.38 -27.74 -0.54
CA ALA A 10 -0.24 -26.31 -0.61
C ALA A 10 1.27 -26.05 -0.70
N TYR A 11 1.77 -25.71 -1.88
CA TYR A 11 3.06 -25.05 -2.01
C TYR A 11 2.94 -23.68 -1.32
N ARG A 12 3.07 -23.67 0.01
CA ARG A 12 3.36 -22.47 0.77
C ARG A 12 4.82 -22.14 0.47
N ALA A 13 5.05 -21.35 -0.57
CA ALA A 13 6.27 -20.57 -0.63
C ALA A 13 6.32 -19.78 0.70
N LYS A 14 7.19 -20.21 1.62
CA LYS A 14 7.50 -19.43 2.81
C LYS A 14 8.25 -18.20 2.30
N TRP A 15 7.50 -17.14 2.02
CA TRP A 15 8.07 -15.82 1.77
C TRP A 15 8.60 -15.31 3.11
N GLU A 16 9.84 -15.67 3.42
CA GLU A 16 10.52 -15.15 4.60
C GLU A 16 10.98 -13.72 4.27
N ILE A 17 10.40 -12.75 4.99
CA ILE A 17 10.91 -11.38 4.98
C ILE A 17 12.32 -11.43 5.54
N LYS A 18 13.32 -11.09 4.71
CA LYS A 18 14.74 -11.08 5.11
C LYS A 18 14.93 -10.05 6.21
N LYS A 19 15.38 -10.53 7.39
CA LYS A 19 15.75 -9.69 8.53
C LYS A 19 17.22 -9.26 8.41
N PRO A 20 17.62 -8.14 9.03
CA PRO A 20 16.78 -7.17 9.74
C PRO A 20 15.90 -6.33 8.79
N VAL A 21 14.73 -5.92 9.27
CA VAL A 21 13.84 -4.96 8.60
C VAL A 21 14.01 -3.60 9.26
N HIS A 22 14.41 -2.61 8.47
CA HIS A 22 14.67 -1.24 8.89
C HIS A 22 13.64 -0.25 8.36
N SER A 23 12.93 -0.58 7.28
CA SER A 23 11.96 0.32 6.67
C SER A 23 10.68 -0.39 6.20
N VAL A 24 9.54 0.24 6.47
CA VAL A 24 8.23 -0.20 6.04
C VAL A 24 7.52 0.96 5.36
N LEU A 25 7.02 0.71 4.15
CA LEU A 25 6.17 1.63 3.41
C LEU A 25 4.78 1.00 3.29
N ASP A 26 3.76 1.68 3.82
CA ASP A 26 2.36 1.24 3.79
C ASP A 26 1.53 2.21 2.93
N ILE A 27 1.19 1.77 1.72
CA ILE A 27 0.39 2.54 0.76
C ILE A 27 -1.05 2.03 0.83
N GLY A 28 -1.98 2.95 1.06
CA GLY A 28 -3.36 2.63 1.41
C GLY A 28 -3.46 2.18 2.85
N ALA A 29 -2.94 3.01 3.75
CA ALA A 29 -2.82 2.68 5.16
C ALA A 29 -4.18 2.58 5.87
N ASN A 30 -5.25 3.15 5.30
CA ASN A 30 -6.57 3.22 5.92
C ASN A 30 -6.44 3.81 7.34
N ILE A 31 -6.97 3.14 8.37
CA ILE A 31 -6.79 3.55 9.77
C ILE A 31 -5.46 3.10 10.39
N GLY A 32 -4.53 2.46 9.66
CA GLY A 32 -3.17 2.16 10.15
C GLY A 32 -2.97 0.79 10.82
N LEU A 33 -3.90 -0.16 10.67
CA LEU A 33 -3.79 -1.49 11.32
C LEU A 33 -2.57 -2.29 10.84
N PHE A 34 -2.23 -2.20 9.55
CA PHE A 34 -1.03 -2.86 9.02
C PHE A 34 0.24 -2.28 9.67
N ALA A 35 0.32 -0.95 9.81
CA ALA A 35 1.45 -0.29 10.46
C ALA A 35 1.62 -0.75 11.92
N MET A 36 0.54 -0.93 12.66
CA MET A 36 0.58 -1.48 14.03
C MET A 36 1.14 -2.91 14.05
N ALA A 37 0.67 -3.78 13.16
CA ALA A 37 1.19 -5.14 13.01
C ALA A 37 2.68 -5.13 12.60
N ALA A 38 3.06 -4.25 11.68
CA ALA A 38 4.44 -4.09 11.24
C ALA A 38 5.36 -3.61 12.37
N ARG A 39 4.93 -2.66 13.21
CA ARG A 39 5.70 -2.25 14.41
C ARG A 39 5.90 -3.41 15.38
N HIS A 40 4.87 -4.23 15.62
CA HIS A 40 4.99 -5.38 16.50
C HIS A 40 6.05 -6.39 16.00
N HIS A 41 6.08 -6.67 14.69
CA HIS A 41 7.05 -7.59 14.10
C HIS A 41 8.44 -6.98 13.87
N PHE A 42 8.51 -5.67 13.65
CA PHE A 42 9.74 -4.93 13.35
C PHE A 42 9.88 -3.71 14.27
N PRO A 43 10.21 -3.92 15.56
CA PRO A 43 10.18 -2.87 16.58
C PRO A 43 11.06 -1.65 16.29
N ALA A 44 12.13 -1.81 15.51
CA ALA A 44 13.08 -0.75 15.18
C ALA A 44 12.87 -0.13 13.78
N ALA A 45 11.89 -0.58 13.00
CA ALA A 45 11.73 -0.10 11.63
C ALA A 45 11.20 1.35 11.59
N THR A 46 11.64 2.12 10.59
CA THR A 46 10.99 3.38 10.20
C THR A 46 9.76 3.05 9.36
N ILE A 47 8.59 3.55 9.75
CA ILE A 47 7.31 3.21 9.12
C ILE A 47 6.68 4.49 8.56
N HIS A 48 6.41 4.50 7.25
CA HIS A 48 5.67 5.57 6.58
C HIS A 48 4.35 5.03 6.02
N CYS A 49 3.25 5.69 6.38
CA CYS A 49 1.88 5.35 5.99
C CYS A 49 1.30 6.41 5.08
N TYR A 50 0.67 6.02 3.97
CA TYR A 50 0.02 6.93 3.03
C TYR A 50 -1.46 6.58 2.91
N GLU A 51 -2.34 7.55 3.20
CA GLU A 51 -3.79 7.41 3.11
C GLU A 51 -4.42 8.75 2.71
N PRO A 52 -4.99 8.87 1.50
CA PRO A 52 -5.57 10.13 1.04
C PRO A 52 -6.94 10.49 1.67
N ASN A 53 -7.63 9.54 2.29
CA ASN A 53 -8.98 9.78 2.82
C ASN A 53 -8.96 10.54 4.15
N LEU A 54 -9.21 11.85 4.08
CA LEU A 54 -9.29 12.74 5.25
C LEU A 54 -10.29 12.29 6.32
N ALA A 55 -11.32 11.52 5.97
CA ALA A 55 -12.26 11.00 6.96
C ALA A 55 -11.62 10.01 7.95
N LEU A 56 -10.50 9.38 7.55
CA LEU A 56 -9.77 8.41 8.36
C LEU A 56 -8.62 9.02 9.16
N GLU A 57 -8.28 10.30 8.91
CA GLU A 57 -7.09 10.94 9.47
C GLU A 57 -7.02 10.83 10.99
N ARG A 58 -8.14 11.07 11.68
CA ARG A 58 -8.20 10.99 13.15
C ARG A 58 -7.68 9.64 13.67
N HIS A 59 -8.17 8.54 13.09
CA HIS A 59 -7.81 7.20 13.52
C HIS A 59 -6.40 6.83 13.10
N LEU A 60 -6.01 7.18 11.86
CA LEU A 60 -4.67 6.95 11.36
C LEU A 60 -3.62 7.69 12.21
N ALA A 61 -3.86 8.96 12.52
CA ALA A 61 -2.97 9.78 13.33
C ALA A 61 -2.81 9.22 14.75
N GLU A 62 -3.91 8.79 15.38
CA GLU A 62 -3.90 8.16 16.70
C GLU A 62 -3.06 6.87 16.70
N HIS A 63 -3.32 5.96 15.76
CA HIS A 63 -2.58 4.69 15.68
C HIS A 63 -1.12 4.88 15.31
N CYS A 64 -0.80 5.76 14.34
CA CYS A 64 0.58 6.06 13.97
C CYS A 64 1.36 6.71 15.11
N SER A 65 0.74 7.64 15.86
CA SER A 65 1.36 8.25 17.04
C SER A 65 1.71 7.22 18.10
N ALA A 66 0.79 6.29 18.39
CA ALA A 66 1.00 5.24 19.39
C ALA A 66 2.19 4.30 19.09
N ILE A 67 2.58 4.17 17.81
CA ILE A 67 3.66 3.29 17.37
C ILE A 67 4.88 4.04 16.82
N GLY A 68 4.91 5.37 16.90
CA GLY A 68 5.97 6.20 16.32
C GLY A 68 6.13 6.05 14.80
N ALA A 69 5.04 5.80 14.07
CA ALA A 69 5.02 5.82 12.61
C ALA A 69 4.70 7.24 12.09
N ARG A 70 5.14 7.53 10.87
CA ARG A 70 4.80 8.79 10.17
C ARG A 70 3.66 8.51 9.20
N TYR A 71 2.61 9.33 9.23
CA TYR A 71 1.53 9.25 8.25
C TYR A 71 1.55 10.47 7.31
N HIS A 72 1.00 10.30 6.12
CA HIS A 72 0.91 11.33 5.08
C HIS A 72 -0.48 11.25 4.45
N MET A 73 -1.20 12.38 4.43
CA MET A 73 -2.53 12.49 3.81
C MET A 73 -2.43 12.72 2.30
N GLU A 74 -1.65 11.87 1.64
CA GLU A 74 -1.34 11.92 0.21
C GLU A 74 -1.69 10.59 -0.44
N ALA A 75 -2.27 10.62 -1.65
CA ALA A 75 -2.33 9.45 -2.50
C ALA A 75 -0.90 9.12 -3.01
N VAL A 76 -0.65 7.87 -3.39
CA VAL A 76 0.60 7.49 -4.08
C VAL A 76 0.28 7.10 -5.51
N GLY A 77 1.06 7.64 -6.46
CA GLY A 77 0.90 7.32 -7.88
C GLY A 77 2.20 7.51 -8.66
N SER A 78 2.12 7.55 -9.99
CA SER A 78 3.33 7.63 -10.84
C SER A 78 4.03 8.99 -10.84
N LYS A 79 3.36 10.06 -10.40
CA LYS A 79 3.90 11.42 -10.38
C LYS A 79 3.24 12.26 -9.30
N THR A 80 3.97 13.26 -8.81
CA THR A 80 3.43 14.25 -7.89
C THR A 80 2.42 15.16 -8.61
N ALA A 81 1.20 15.24 -8.09
CA ALA A 81 0.08 15.95 -8.73
C ALA A 81 -1.08 16.18 -7.76
N MET A 82 -2.08 16.93 -8.20
CA MET A 82 -3.41 16.93 -7.56
C MET A 82 -4.33 15.94 -8.26
N VAL A 83 -5.08 15.16 -7.49
CA VAL A 83 -5.98 14.10 -7.97
C VAL A 83 -7.34 14.17 -7.28
N SER A 84 -8.34 13.54 -7.89
CA SER A 84 -9.66 13.39 -7.29
C SER A 84 -9.76 12.05 -6.61
N LEU A 85 -10.00 12.05 -5.31
CA LEU A 85 -10.35 10.86 -4.56
C LEU A 85 -11.87 10.63 -4.65
N ARG A 86 -12.28 9.43 -5.03
CA ARG A 86 -13.69 9.02 -5.04
C ARG A 86 -13.89 7.97 -3.95
N ILE A 87 -14.56 8.39 -2.87
CA ILE A 87 -14.92 7.52 -1.75
C ILE A 87 -16.20 6.79 -2.11
N GLY A 88 -16.22 5.45 -2.04
CA GLY A 88 -17.42 4.66 -2.28
C GLY A 88 -18.45 4.83 -1.15
N ASN A 89 -19.71 4.40 -1.39
CA ASN A 89 -20.78 4.44 -0.38
C ASN A 89 -20.60 3.45 0.80
N GLY A 90 -19.40 2.90 0.98
CA GLY A 90 -18.96 2.12 2.12
C GLY A 90 -17.51 2.47 2.42
N SER A 91 -17.18 2.65 3.69
CA SER A 91 -15.89 3.14 4.21
C SER A 91 -14.67 2.25 3.91
N LEU A 92 -14.85 1.18 3.14
CA LEU A 92 -13.84 0.16 2.88
C LEU A 92 -12.98 0.45 1.65
N HIS A 93 -13.46 1.24 0.68
CA HIS A 93 -12.76 1.43 -0.59
C HIS A 93 -12.77 2.90 -1.04
N SER A 94 -11.58 3.44 -1.33
CA SER A 94 -11.41 4.79 -1.89
C SER A 94 -10.56 4.75 -3.15
N VAL A 95 -11.15 5.10 -4.29
CA VAL A 95 -10.50 5.00 -5.61
C VAL A 95 -9.98 6.37 -6.04
N THR A 96 -8.72 6.45 -6.46
CA THR A 96 -8.14 7.70 -6.95
C THR A 96 -8.26 7.80 -8.48
N LYS A 97 -8.69 8.97 -9.00
CA LYS A 97 -8.69 9.28 -10.44
C LYS A 97 -7.97 10.60 -10.72
N LYS A 98 -7.13 10.62 -11.76
CA LYS A 98 -6.50 11.84 -12.26
C LYS A 98 -7.58 12.78 -12.82
N GLN A 99 -7.66 14.00 -12.27
CA GLN A 99 -8.54 15.06 -12.78
C GLN A 99 -7.87 16.41 -12.59
N ALA A 100 -8.09 17.34 -13.53
CA ALA A 100 -7.50 18.67 -13.51
C ALA A 100 -7.95 19.55 -12.32
N HIS A 101 -9.01 19.16 -11.60
CA HIS A 101 -9.57 19.92 -10.46
C HIS A 101 -9.57 19.08 -9.16
N GLY A 102 -8.70 18.07 -9.10
CA GLY A 102 -8.50 17.27 -7.90
C GLY A 102 -8.08 18.13 -6.70
N ARG A 103 -8.53 17.75 -5.50
CA ARG A 103 -8.17 18.43 -4.23
C ARG A 103 -7.28 17.57 -3.33
N THR A 104 -7.06 16.32 -3.70
CA THR A 104 -6.23 15.39 -2.93
C THR A 104 -4.79 15.48 -3.45
N PRO A 105 -3.80 15.76 -2.60
CA PRO A 105 -2.40 15.70 -3.01
C PRO A 105 -2.01 14.25 -3.31
N GLN A 106 -1.21 14.06 -4.35
CA GLN A 106 -0.59 12.80 -4.69
C GLN A 106 0.92 13.00 -4.73
N ILE A 107 1.66 12.08 -4.11
CA ILE A 107 3.11 11.97 -4.22
C ILE A 107 3.50 10.91 -5.25
N ALA A 108 4.60 11.12 -5.96
CA ALA A 108 5.19 10.07 -6.78
C ALA A 108 5.68 8.90 -5.91
N PHE A 109 5.46 7.66 -6.34
CA PHE A 109 5.99 6.48 -5.68
C PHE A 109 7.51 6.54 -5.52
N ALA A 110 8.22 7.06 -6.53
CA ALA A 110 9.65 7.29 -6.47
C ALA A 110 10.08 8.18 -5.29
N ASP A 111 9.33 9.26 -5.03
CA ASP A 111 9.61 10.19 -3.94
C ASP A 111 9.30 9.55 -2.58
N ALA A 112 8.20 8.79 -2.48
CA ALA A 112 7.84 8.03 -1.28
C ALA A 112 8.93 6.99 -0.93
N VAL A 113 9.46 6.27 -1.92
CA VAL A 113 10.59 5.35 -1.77
C VAL A 113 11.87 6.10 -1.37
N THR A 114 12.14 7.25 -1.98
CA THR A 114 13.35 8.07 -1.69
C THR A 114 13.39 8.55 -0.25
N LYS A 115 12.24 8.89 0.35
CA LYS A 115 12.14 9.25 1.78
C LYS A 115 12.66 8.15 2.72
N LEU A 116 12.66 6.88 2.30
CA LEU A 116 13.17 5.73 3.07
C LEU A 116 14.54 5.22 2.56
N GLY A 117 14.91 5.55 1.32
CA GLY A 117 16.15 5.11 0.65
C GLY A 117 16.10 3.66 0.16
N VAL A 118 15.80 2.72 1.06
CA VAL A 118 15.50 1.31 0.76
C VAL A 118 14.19 0.98 1.46
N VAL A 119 13.33 0.19 0.82
CA VAL A 119 12.06 -0.29 1.39
C VAL A 119 12.17 -1.78 1.60
N ASP A 120 12.36 -2.20 2.85
CA ASP A 120 12.46 -3.64 3.16
C ASP A 120 11.11 -4.32 2.99
N VAL A 121 10.03 -3.68 3.45
CA VAL A 121 8.65 -4.18 3.31
C VAL A 121 7.78 -3.07 2.73
N LEU A 122 7.17 -3.35 1.58
CA LEU A 122 6.13 -2.53 0.98
C LEU A 122 4.79 -3.23 1.11
N LYS A 123 3.79 -2.57 1.72
CA LYS A 123 2.38 -2.89 1.48
C LYS A 123 1.83 -1.95 0.41
N LEU A 124 1.20 -2.52 -0.61
CA LEU A 124 0.52 -1.77 -1.66
C LEU A 124 -0.93 -2.23 -1.81
N ASP A 125 -1.86 -1.36 -1.44
CA ASP A 125 -3.31 -1.61 -1.47
C ASP A 125 -4.04 -0.28 -1.66
N CYS A 126 -4.09 0.24 -2.90
CA CYS A 126 -4.55 1.61 -3.16
C CYS A 126 -5.70 1.69 -4.17
N GLU A 127 -6.52 0.64 -4.21
CA GLU A 127 -7.86 0.62 -4.83
C GLU A 127 -7.85 1.11 -6.28
N GLY A 128 -6.88 0.64 -7.08
CA GLY A 128 -6.82 0.86 -8.53
C GLY A 128 -5.68 1.75 -9.01
N ALA A 129 -4.98 2.47 -8.12
CA ALA A 129 -3.80 3.26 -8.49
C ALA A 129 -2.52 2.41 -8.69
N GLU A 130 -2.57 1.09 -8.42
CA GLU A 130 -1.42 0.20 -8.49
C GLU A 130 -0.84 0.14 -9.90
N TRP A 131 -1.69 0.14 -10.93
CA TRP A 131 -1.28 0.06 -12.33
C TRP A 131 -0.43 1.26 -12.78
N ASP A 132 -0.75 2.45 -12.28
CA ASP A 132 0.06 3.64 -12.53
C ASP A 132 1.42 3.51 -11.84
N ILE A 133 1.46 2.99 -10.61
CA ILE A 133 2.71 2.79 -9.85
C ILE A 133 3.62 1.75 -10.52
N PHE A 134 3.05 0.69 -11.11
CA PHE A 134 3.83 -0.33 -11.83
C PHE A 134 4.43 0.16 -13.15
N SER A 135 3.96 1.28 -13.69
CA SER A 135 4.45 1.80 -14.98
C SER A 135 5.90 2.31 -14.94
N ASP A 136 6.40 2.69 -13.75
CA ASP A 136 7.79 3.08 -13.53
C ASP A 136 8.53 1.97 -12.75
N PRO A 137 9.44 1.22 -13.40
CA PRO A 137 10.18 0.14 -12.74
C PRO A 137 11.32 0.64 -11.84
N VAL A 138 11.76 1.90 -11.97
CA VAL A 138 13.00 2.37 -11.32
C VAL A 138 12.93 2.31 -9.78
N PRO A 139 11.86 2.77 -9.11
CA PRO A 139 11.79 2.74 -7.64
C PRO A 139 11.71 1.32 -7.07
N TRP A 140 11.20 0.36 -7.85
CA TRP A 140 11.06 -1.03 -7.43
C TRP A 140 12.40 -1.72 -7.18
N ALA A 141 13.49 -1.25 -7.77
CA ALA A 141 14.84 -1.72 -7.47
C ALA A 141 15.26 -1.51 -6.01
N LYS A 142 14.54 -0.66 -5.26
CA LYS A 142 14.75 -0.39 -3.83
C LYS A 142 13.79 -1.16 -2.91
N VAL A 143 12.83 -1.90 -3.47
CA VAL A 143 11.84 -2.67 -2.70
C VAL A 143 12.31 -4.12 -2.57
N ARG A 144 12.49 -4.61 -1.34
CA ARG A 144 12.98 -5.98 -1.09
C ARG A 144 11.87 -7.01 -0.90
N SER A 145 10.71 -6.59 -0.41
CA SER A 145 9.55 -7.46 -0.22
C SER A 145 8.26 -6.67 -0.44
N LEU A 146 7.31 -7.28 -1.14
CA LEU A 146 6.02 -6.70 -1.49
C LEU A 146 4.91 -7.59 -0.94
N CYS A 147 4.05 -7.00 -0.12
CA CYS A 147 2.73 -7.51 0.21
C CYS A 147 1.72 -6.64 -0.54
N MET A 148 0.85 -7.23 -1.35
CA MET A 148 -0.08 -6.44 -2.13
C MET A 148 -1.42 -7.14 -2.33
N GLU A 149 -2.45 -6.33 -2.37
CA GLU A 149 -3.72 -6.64 -3.02
C GLU A 149 -3.72 -5.91 -4.37
N TYR A 150 -4.30 -6.52 -5.41
CA TYR A 150 -4.44 -5.86 -6.71
C TYR A 150 -5.87 -5.89 -7.21
N HIS A 151 -6.28 -4.76 -7.75
CA HIS A 151 -7.64 -4.51 -8.20
C HIS A 151 -7.74 -4.69 -9.72
N LEU A 152 -8.08 -5.91 -10.16
CA LEU A 152 -8.16 -6.26 -11.59
C LEU A 152 -9.15 -5.41 -12.39
N TRP A 153 -10.22 -4.93 -11.74
CA TRP A 153 -11.23 -4.06 -12.36
C TRP A 153 -10.65 -2.71 -12.80
N ALA A 154 -9.55 -2.28 -12.18
CA ALA A 154 -8.89 -0.99 -12.46
C ALA A 154 -7.86 -1.07 -13.60
N LYS A 155 -7.64 -2.24 -14.19
CA LYS A 155 -6.65 -2.41 -15.26
C LYS A 155 -7.04 -1.55 -16.48
N PRO A 156 -6.11 -0.87 -17.16
CA PRO A 156 -6.45 -0.05 -18.33
C PRO A 156 -7.18 -0.79 -19.47
N THR A 157 -7.07 -2.13 -19.51
CA THR A 157 -7.71 -3.00 -20.51
C THR A 157 -8.86 -3.84 -19.98
N SER A 158 -9.29 -3.68 -18.72
CA SER A 158 -10.46 -4.41 -18.22
C SER A 158 -11.75 -3.83 -18.80
N THR A 159 -12.35 -4.54 -19.75
CA THR A 159 -13.77 -4.41 -20.06
C THR A 159 -14.55 -5.05 -18.92
N ILE A 160 -15.35 -4.26 -18.21
CA ILE A 160 -16.30 -4.80 -17.22
C ILE A 160 -17.30 -5.67 -18.02
N GLN A 161 -17.33 -6.97 -17.74
CA GLN A 161 -18.49 -7.80 -18.06
C GLN A 161 -19.54 -7.65 -16.96
#